data_AF-A0A224YQF0-F1
#
_entry.id   AF-A0A224YQF0-F1
#
_cell.length_a   1.000
_cell.length_b   1.000
_cell.length_c   1.000
_cell.angle_alpha   90.00
_cell.angle_beta   90.00
_cell.angle_gamma   90.00
#
_symmetry.space_group_name_H-M   'P 1'
#
loop_
_entity.id
_entity.type
_entity.pdbx_description
1 polymer ?
#
loop_
_entity_poly.entity_id
_entity_poly.type
_entity_poly.pdbx_seq_one_letter_code
_entity_poly.pdbx_strand_id
1 'polypeptide(L)'
;MVQTGDVGKLVPLWKPWWEEKVLVTELTTEERSTQTVQPLSALTSKPPAACVVNSVLNILCSYVHVIRLYNGEMVPQSAEEFLSVSLVLTDDAVYGTPAEAVQAVLQKVVMTQSVAATEELPSLLGAFRKFLSSPQLKDNALRALDETRSVFDAAAREPECKKELKQKLRRAIKKVEYMMSWTVEYGDKLLSCLNDIDVEALAVAENMSTFQDACKAVEEQRNKTSKPRVLIEELN
;
A
#
# COMPACT_ATOMS: atom_id res chain seq x y z
N MET A 1 6.37 34.20 10.36
CA MET A 1 6.72 32.90 10.96
C MET A 1 6.26 31.69 10.12
N VAL A 2 5.94 31.86 8.82
CA VAL A 2 5.58 30.77 7.89
C VAL A 2 6.47 30.86 6.64
N GLN A 3 7.79 30.98 6.84
CA GLN A 3 8.74 31.13 5.73
C GLN A 3 9.90 30.15 5.77
N THR A 4 10.06 29.39 6.85
CA THR A 4 10.88 28.19 6.88
C THR A 4 9.93 27.01 6.97
N GLY A 5 10.11 25.97 6.14
CA GLY A 5 9.31 24.74 6.14
C GLY A 5 9.39 23.91 7.44
N ASP A 6 9.62 24.55 8.57
CA ASP A 6 9.76 23.96 9.90
C ASP A 6 8.44 23.44 10.47
N VAL A 7 7.29 23.83 9.89
CA VAL A 7 5.98 23.30 10.31
C VAL A 7 5.89 21.79 10.06
N GLY A 8 6.53 21.28 9.00
CA GLY A 8 6.59 19.84 8.73
C GLY A 8 7.35 19.03 9.78
N LYS A 9 8.28 19.65 10.52
CA LYS A 9 9.04 19.01 11.61
C LYS A 9 8.22 18.88 12.91
N LEU A 10 7.07 19.57 12.99
CA LEU A 10 6.17 19.52 14.14
C LEU A 10 5.12 18.41 14.00
N VAL A 11 4.96 17.83 12.82
CA VAL A 11 4.08 16.67 12.61
C VAL A 11 4.84 15.43 13.08
N PRO A 12 4.34 14.71 14.10
CA PRO A 12 4.98 13.48 14.53
C PRO A 12 5.03 12.49 13.37
N LEU A 13 6.21 11.92 13.11
CA LEU A 13 6.35 10.86 12.11
C LEU A 13 5.50 9.67 12.56
N TRP A 14 4.51 9.32 11.76
CA TRP A 14 3.67 8.15 12.02
C TRP A 14 4.55 6.89 12.09
N LYS A 15 4.35 6.12 13.17
CA LYS A 15 4.97 4.81 13.34
C LYS A 15 3.95 3.74 13.00
N PRO A 16 4.27 2.80 12.10
CA PRO A 16 3.34 1.73 11.78
C PRO A 16 3.09 0.85 13.00
N TRP A 17 1.82 0.60 13.30
CA TRP A 17 1.39 -0.20 14.46
C TRP A 17 1.92 -1.64 14.40
N TRP A 18 2.23 -2.16 13.21
CA TRP A 18 2.80 -3.50 13.02
C TRP A 18 4.30 -3.59 13.35
N GLU A 19 4.98 -2.45 13.55
CA GLU A 19 6.38 -2.38 13.99
C GLU A 19 6.49 -2.21 15.52
N GLU A 20 5.38 -1.93 16.22
CA GLU A 20 5.38 -1.76 17.67
C GLU A 20 5.57 -3.10 18.39
N LYS A 21 6.61 -3.17 19.23
CA LYS A 21 6.79 -4.30 20.15
C LYS A 21 5.83 -4.11 21.31
N VAL A 22 4.81 -4.96 21.38
CA VAL A 22 3.92 -5.03 22.57
C VAL A 22 4.74 -5.56 23.75
N LEU A 23 5.31 -4.65 24.55
CA LEU A 23 6.12 -4.99 25.73
C LEU A 23 5.29 -5.02 27.03
N VAL A 24 4.14 -4.33 27.06
CA VAL A 24 3.20 -4.31 28.18
C VAL A 24 1.79 -4.20 27.61
N THR A 25 0.92 -5.14 27.96
CA THR A 25 -0.52 -5.08 27.66
C THR A 25 -1.21 -4.44 28.87
N GLU A 26 -1.57 -3.16 28.78
CA GLU A 26 -2.53 -2.61 29.74
C GLU A 26 -3.93 -3.14 29.41
N LEU A 27 -4.59 -3.72 30.41
CA LEU A 27 -5.99 -4.20 30.34
C LEU A 27 -6.94 -2.99 30.33
N THR A 28 -6.91 -2.16 29.29
CA THR A 28 -8.06 -1.30 28.97
C THR A 28 -9.00 -2.12 28.09
N THR A 29 -9.95 -2.76 28.76
CA THR A 29 -11.12 -3.40 28.16
C THR A 29 -12.00 -2.33 27.50
N GLU A 30 -11.54 -1.75 26.40
CA GLU A 30 -12.43 -1.35 25.32
C GLU A 30 -12.37 -2.46 24.28
N GLU A 31 -13.14 -3.50 24.55
CA GLU A 31 -13.45 -4.56 23.59
C GLU A 31 -14.12 -3.92 22.38
N ARG A 32 -13.33 -3.46 21.41
CA ARG A 32 -13.82 -3.34 20.03
C ARG A 32 -14.19 -4.77 19.66
N SER A 33 -15.48 -5.11 19.75
CA SER A 33 -15.94 -6.51 19.62
C SER A 33 -15.36 -7.09 18.35
N THR A 34 -14.35 -7.95 18.48
CA THR A 34 -13.79 -8.67 17.37
C THR A 34 -14.86 -9.68 16.98
N GLN A 35 -15.71 -9.30 16.02
CA GLN A 35 -16.59 -10.28 15.39
C GLN A 35 -15.68 -11.44 14.99
N THR A 36 -15.90 -12.59 15.62
CA THR A 36 -15.06 -13.76 15.41
C THR A 36 -15.20 -14.15 13.95
N VAL A 37 -14.19 -13.82 13.15
CA VAL A 37 -14.17 -14.09 11.72
C VAL A 37 -14.21 -15.61 11.55
N GLN A 38 -15.24 -16.11 10.87
CA GLN A 38 -15.38 -17.53 10.65
C GLN A 38 -14.32 -18.03 9.65
N PRO A 39 -13.79 -19.26 9.84
CA PRO A 39 -12.87 -19.84 8.88
C PRO A 39 -13.58 -20.08 7.53
N LEU A 40 -12.82 -20.04 6.44
CA LEU A 40 -13.38 -20.16 5.09
C LEU A 40 -14.10 -21.49 4.86
N SER A 41 -13.60 -22.58 5.43
CA SER A 41 -14.21 -23.92 5.45
C SER A 41 -15.62 -23.97 6.06
N ALA A 42 -15.97 -23.02 6.93
CA ALA A 42 -17.34 -22.88 7.44
C ALA A 42 -18.30 -22.21 6.44
N LEU A 43 -17.76 -21.50 5.45
CA LEU A 43 -18.53 -20.73 4.46
C LEU A 43 -18.65 -21.45 3.10
N THR A 44 -17.67 -22.29 2.76
CA THR A 44 -17.61 -23.02 1.48
C THR A 44 -17.03 -24.41 1.65
N SER A 45 -17.59 -25.38 0.90
CA SER A 45 -17.08 -26.75 0.81
C SER A 45 -15.92 -26.90 -0.19
N LYS A 46 -15.73 -25.94 -1.09
CA LYS A 46 -14.64 -25.96 -2.08
C LYS A 46 -13.41 -25.25 -1.53
N PRO A 47 -12.20 -25.82 -1.71
CA PRO A 47 -10.98 -25.14 -1.32
C PRO A 47 -10.79 -23.84 -2.12
N PRO A 48 -10.15 -22.81 -1.54
CA PRO A 48 -9.85 -21.58 -2.27
C PRO A 48 -8.88 -21.87 -3.43
N ALA A 49 -8.98 -21.08 -4.50
CA ALA A 49 -8.01 -21.12 -5.57
C ALA A 49 -6.60 -20.78 -5.05
N ALA A 50 -5.57 -21.40 -5.62
CA ALA A 50 -4.18 -21.21 -5.17
C ALA A 50 -3.73 -19.74 -5.25
N CYS A 51 -4.25 -18.98 -6.21
CA CYS A 51 -3.93 -17.57 -6.43
C CYS A 51 -4.57 -16.60 -5.43
N VAL A 52 -5.46 -17.04 -4.53
CA VAL A 52 -6.12 -16.13 -3.57
C VAL A 52 -5.12 -15.42 -2.66
N VAL A 53 -3.97 -16.05 -2.36
CA VAL A 53 -2.88 -15.40 -1.61
C VAL A 53 -2.41 -14.11 -2.30
N ASN A 54 -2.37 -14.09 -3.63
CA ASN A 54 -1.95 -12.91 -4.40
C ASN A 54 -3.00 -11.79 -4.32
N SER A 55 -4.30 -12.14 -4.23
CA SER A 55 -5.36 -11.17 -3.97
C SER A 55 -5.24 -10.53 -2.60
N VAL A 56 -4.89 -11.32 -1.57
CA VAL A 56 -4.62 -10.79 -0.21
C VAL A 56 -3.39 -9.88 -0.22
N LEU A 57 -2.30 -10.28 -0.88
CA LEU A 57 -1.10 -9.44 -1.00
C LEU A 57 -1.38 -8.10 -1.69
N ASN A 58 -2.16 -8.09 -2.77
CA ASN A 58 -2.58 -6.85 -3.43
C ASN A 58 -3.31 -5.93 -2.45
N ILE A 59 -4.32 -6.44 -1.73
CA ILE A 59 -5.10 -5.64 -0.77
C ILE A 59 -4.22 -5.14 0.38
N LEU A 60 -3.34 -5.97 0.93
CA LEU A 60 -2.45 -5.57 2.02
C LEU A 60 -1.41 -4.53 1.56
N CYS A 61 -0.87 -4.65 0.36
CA CYS A 61 0.04 -3.65 -0.22
C CYS A 61 -0.70 -2.32 -0.45
N SER A 62 -1.93 -2.37 -0.98
CA SER A 62 -2.81 -1.20 -1.08
C SER A 62 -3.09 -0.57 0.29
N TYR A 63 -3.36 -1.37 1.31
CA TYR A 63 -3.56 -0.89 2.68
C TYR A 63 -2.30 -0.17 3.20
N VAL A 64 -1.12 -0.78 3.08
CA VAL A 64 0.14 -0.14 3.51
C VAL A 64 0.40 1.17 2.77
N HIS A 65 0.06 1.26 1.49
CA HIS A 65 0.13 2.50 0.73
C HIS A 65 -0.82 3.57 1.29
N VAL A 66 -2.10 3.24 1.44
CA VAL A 66 -3.13 4.20 1.85
C VAL A 66 -2.92 4.64 3.30
N ILE A 67 -2.65 3.73 4.23
CA ILE A 67 -2.43 4.12 5.63
C ILE A 67 -1.20 5.02 5.79
N ARG A 68 -0.15 4.84 4.97
CA ARG A 68 1.00 5.76 4.91
C ARG A 68 0.59 7.14 4.40
N LEU A 69 -0.23 7.18 3.34
CA LEU A 69 -0.72 8.42 2.75
C LEU A 69 -1.57 9.24 3.74
N TYR A 70 -2.31 8.55 4.62
CA TYR A 70 -3.16 9.15 5.64
C TYR A 70 -2.54 9.14 7.05
N ASN A 71 -1.21 9.09 7.16
CA ASN A 71 -0.47 9.21 8.42
C ASN A 71 -0.95 8.28 9.55
N GLY A 72 -1.37 7.06 9.21
CA GLY A 72 -1.81 6.07 10.19
C GLY A 72 -3.30 5.94 10.39
N GLU A 73 -4.10 6.79 9.75
CA GLU A 73 -5.54 6.82 9.98
C GLU A 73 -6.34 6.40 8.74
N MET A 74 -7.11 5.32 8.87
CA MET A 74 -8.04 4.90 7.84
C MET A 74 -9.38 5.65 8.00
N VAL A 75 -9.50 6.79 7.33
CA VAL A 75 -10.70 7.64 7.33
C VAL A 75 -11.61 7.34 6.12
N PRO A 76 -12.94 7.57 6.17
CA PRO A 76 -13.83 7.31 5.05
C PRO A 76 -13.37 7.88 3.70
N GLN A 77 -12.73 9.05 3.71
CA GLN A 77 -12.19 9.71 2.52
C GLN A 77 -11.03 8.94 1.86
N SER A 78 -10.36 8.04 2.59
CA SER A 78 -9.30 7.19 2.04
C SER A 78 -9.84 6.01 1.23
N ALA A 79 -11.15 5.73 1.31
CA ALA A 79 -11.75 4.60 0.63
C ALA A 79 -11.68 4.70 -0.91
N GLU A 80 -11.85 5.90 -1.47
CA GLU A 80 -11.72 6.11 -2.93
C GLU A 80 -10.28 5.89 -3.40
N GLU A 81 -9.29 6.39 -2.65
CA GLU A 81 -7.88 6.17 -2.95
C GLU A 81 -7.52 4.67 -2.84
N PHE A 82 -8.04 3.97 -1.84
CA PHE A 82 -7.84 2.53 -1.72
C PHE A 82 -8.39 1.78 -2.94
N LEU A 83 -9.62 2.10 -3.36
CA LEU A 83 -10.20 1.50 -4.56
C LEU A 83 -9.41 1.88 -5.82
N SER A 84 -8.83 3.07 -5.89
CA SER A 84 -8.01 3.51 -7.03
C SER A 84 -6.80 2.59 -7.26
N VAL A 85 -6.21 2.08 -6.17
CA VAL A 85 -4.99 1.25 -6.21
C VAL A 85 -5.23 -0.26 -6.16
N SER A 86 -6.37 -0.73 -5.61
CA SER A 86 -6.66 -2.16 -5.47
C SER A 86 -7.59 -2.69 -6.56
N LEU A 87 -6.99 -3.14 -7.67
CA LEU A 87 -7.72 -3.76 -8.78
C LEU A 87 -8.44 -5.06 -8.42
N VAL A 88 -8.00 -5.76 -7.37
CA VAL A 88 -8.73 -6.93 -6.83
C VAL A 88 -10.12 -6.52 -6.36
N LEU A 89 -10.23 -5.35 -5.73
CA LEU A 89 -11.48 -4.85 -5.16
C LEU A 89 -12.36 -4.20 -6.23
N THR A 90 -11.79 -3.47 -7.20
CA THR A 90 -12.55 -2.75 -8.23
C THR A 90 -12.90 -3.57 -9.46
N ASP A 91 -11.95 -4.32 -10.01
CA ASP A 91 -12.03 -4.91 -11.35
C ASP A 91 -11.94 -6.44 -11.34
N ASP A 92 -12.08 -7.06 -10.16
CA ASP A 92 -12.02 -8.52 -9.99
C ASP A 92 -10.70 -9.12 -10.51
N ALA A 93 -9.61 -8.34 -10.47
CA ALA A 93 -8.31 -8.78 -10.96
C ALA A 93 -7.80 -10.01 -10.19
N VAL A 94 -7.23 -10.96 -10.92
CA VAL A 94 -6.61 -12.18 -10.40
C VAL A 94 -5.17 -12.23 -10.89
N TYR A 95 -4.24 -12.48 -9.97
CA TYR A 95 -2.80 -12.51 -10.25
C TYR A 95 -2.26 -13.92 -10.08
N GLY A 96 -1.37 -14.32 -10.98
CA GLY A 96 -0.71 -15.62 -10.94
C GLY A 96 0.41 -15.68 -9.90
N THR A 97 1.07 -14.55 -9.66
CA THR A 97 2.24 -14.48 -8.76
C THR A 97 2.14 -13.35 -7.72
N PRO A 98 2.91 -13.45 -6.61
CA PRO A 98 3.05 -12.35 -5.64
C PRO A 98 3.57 -11.06 -6.26
N ALA A 99 4.56 -11.17 -7.15
CA ALA A 99 5.19 -10.04 -7.84
C ALA A 99 4.16 -9.29 -8.71
N GLU A 100 3.35 -10.00 -9.50
CA GLU A 100 2.28 -9.38 -10.31
C GLU A 100 1.28 -8.60 -9.45
N ALA A 101 0.88 -9.19 -8.31
CA ALA A 101 -0.10 -8.57 -7.41
C ALA A 101 0.39 -7.27 -6.80
N VAL A 102 1.66 -7.24 -6.36
CA VAL A 102 2.29 -6.04 -5.80
C VAL A 102 2.58 -5.01 -6.89
N GLN A 103 3.13 -5.44 -8.02
CA GLN A 103 3.45 -4.55 -9.14
C GLN A 103 2.21 -3.84 -9.66
N ALA A 104 1.06 -4.51 -9.70
CA ALA A 104 -0.20 -3.88 -10.07
C ALA A 104 -0.58 -2.71 -9.14
N VAL A 105 -0.29 -2.80 -7.83
CA VAL A 105 -0.48 -1.68 -6.89
C VAL A 105 0.49 -0.55 -7.21
N LEU A 106 1.78 -0.86 -7.40
CA LEU A 106 2.80 0.14 -7.69
C LEU A 106 2.49 0.91 -8.97
N GLN A 107 2.07 0.21 -10.03
CA GLN A 107 1.64 0.85 -11.27
C GLN A 107 0.47 1.80 -11.06
N LYS A 108 -0.54 1.42 -10.24
CA LYS A 108 -1.64 2.32 -9.91
C LYS A 108 -1.20 3.54 -9.13
N VAL A 109 -0.32 3.37 -8.13
CA VAL A 109 0.26 4.48 -7.37
C VAL A 109 0.96 5.48 -8.30
N VAL A 110 1.73 4.99 -9.28
CA VAL A 110 2.40 5.86 -10.27
C VAL A 110 1.39 6.57 -11.16
N MET A 111 0.29 5.91 -11.54
CA MET A 111 -0.73 6.51 -12.40
C MET A 111 -1.61 7.54 -11.68
N THR A 112 -1.86 7.38 -10.38
CA THR A 112 -2.75 8.27 -9.61
C THR A 112 -2.02 9.46 -9.00
N GLN A 113 -0.69 9.41 -8.90
CA GLN A 113 0.11 10.47 -8.29
C GLN A 113 1.03 11.20 -9.29
N SER A 114 1.57 12.36 -8.88
CA SER A 114 2.57 13.14 -9.64
C SER A 114 3.92 12.41 -9.70
N VAL A 115 4.83 12.84 -10.60
CA VAL A 115 6.18 12.28 -10.81
C VAL A 115 6.99 12.11 -9.51
N ALA A 116 6.74 12.93 -8.48
CA ALA A 116 7.40 12.80 -7.17
C ALA A 116 7.06 11.49 -6.41
N ALA A 117 5.99 10.77 -6.79
CA ALA A 117 5.54 9.56 -6.12
C ALA A 117 6.34 8.30 -6.50
N THR A 118 7.07 8.31 -7.61
CA THR A 118 7.90 7.17 -8.01
C THR A 118 9.04 6.94 -7.02
N GLU A 119 9.60 8.02 -6.45
CA GLU A 119 10.67 7.95 -5.45
C GLU A 119 10.23 7.26 -4.14
N GLU A 120 8.93 7.18 -3.89
CA GLU A 120 8.35 6.56 -2.70
C GLU A 120 8.08 5.05 -2.84
N LEU A 121 8.22 4.47 -4.04
CA LEU A 121 7.97 3.05 -4.25
C LEU A 121 8.94 2.13 -3.48
N PRO A 122 10.27 2.39 -3.45
CA PRO A 122 11.18 1.60 -2.61
C PRO A 122 10.83 1.70 -1.13
N SER A 123 10.41 2.88 -0.67
CA SER A 123 9.97 3.12 0.71
C SER A 123 8.69 2.34 1.04
N LEU A 124 7.71 2.33 0.12
CA LEU A 124 6.49 1.54 0.22
C LEU A 124 6.78 0.03 0.31
N LEU A 125 7.61 -0.49 -0.59
CA LEU A 125 7.99 -1.90 -0.58
C LEU A 125 8.77 -2.28 0.67
N GLY A 126 9.65 -1.40 1.14
CA GLY A 126 10.34 -1.58 2.43
C GLY A 126 9.36 -1.69 3.59
N ALA A 127 8.35 -0.83 3.65
CA ALA A 127 7.31 -0.88 4.68
C ALA A 127 6.45 -2.15 4.56
N PHE A 128 6.06 -2.54 3.34
CA PHE A 128 5.28 -3.74 3.09
C PHE A 128 6.06 -5.02 3.42
N ARG A 129 7.35 -5.08 3.10
CA ARG A 129 8.25 -6.15 3.52
C ARG A 129 8.28 -6.27 5.04
N LYS A 130 8.47 -5.18 5.77
CA LYS A 130 8.45 -5.19 7.23
C LYS A 130 7.12 -5.67 7.79
N PHE A 131 6.00 -5.27 7.16
CA PHE A 131 4.67 -5.77 7.51
C PHE A 131 4.61 -7.30 7.36
N LEU A 132 5.08 -7.85 6.24
CA LEU A 132 5.10 -9.29 5.97
C LEU A 132 6.09 -10.06 6.85
N SER A 133 7.23 -9.47 7.22
CA SER A 133 8.22 -10.07 8.13
C SER A 133 7.79 -10.08 9.60
N SER A 134 6.63 -9.54 9.95
CA SER A 134 6.20 -9.44 11.33
C SER A 134 5.94 -10.83 11.94
N PRO A 135 6.38 -11.11 13.19
CA PRO A 135 6.06 -12.36 13.89
C PRO A 135 4.56 -12.60 14.07
N GLN A 136 3.76 -11.53 14.05
CA GLN A 136 2.30 -11.55 14.18
C GLN A 136 1.61 -11.34 12.83
N LEU A 137 2.23 -11.78 11.72
CA LEU A 137 1.74 -11.51 10.36
C LEU A 137 0.26 -11.80 10.18
N LYS A 138 -0.22 -12.95 10.67
CA LYS A 138 -1.62 -13.35 10.53
C LYS A 138 -2.57 -12.36 11.21
N ASP A 139 -2.28 -11.97 12.45
CA ASP A 139 -3.12 -11.03 13.22
C ASP A 139 -3.03 -9.62 12.62
N ASN A 140 -1.85 -9.21 12.18
CA ASN A 140 -1.66 -7.95 11.47
C ASN A 140 -2.45 -7.91 10.15
N ALA A 141 -2.40 -8.98 9.36
CA ALA A 141 -3.18 -9.08 8.13
C ALA A 141 -4.69 -9.01 8.42
N LEU A 142 -5.17 -9.70 9.46
CA LEU A 142 -6.57 -9.62 9.87
C LEU A 142 -6.97 -8.21 10.31
N ARG A 143 -6.13 -7.54 11.10
CA ARG A 143 -6.35 -6.15 11.51
C ARG A 143 -6.42 -5.20 10.32
N ALA A 144 -5.47 -5.29 9.39
CA ALA A 144 -5.45 -4.46 8.18
C ALA A 144 -6.70 -4.67 7.31
N LEU A 145 -7.14 -5.92 7.16
CA LEU A 145 -8.37 -6.25 6.44
C LEU A 145 -9.62 -5.74 7.17
N ASP A 146 -9.69 -5.85 8.49
CA ASP A 146 -10.82 -5.33 9.28
C ASP A 146 -10.90 -3.79 9.24
N GLU A 147 -9.77 -3.10 9.34
CA GLU A 147 -9.70 -1.64 9.17
C GLU A 147 -10.15 -1.23 7.75
N THR A 148 -9.74 -1.98 6.73
CA THR A 148 -10.19 -1.78 5.33
C THR A 148 -11.70 -2.00 5.18
N ARG A 149 -12.24 -3.06 5.78
CA ARG A 149 -13.69 -3.33 5.79
C ARG A 149 -14.45 -2.19 6.48
N SER A 150 -13.97 -1.78 7.65
CA SER A 150 -14.60 -0.76 8.49
C SER A 150 -14.64 0.60 7.80
N VAL A 151 -13.53 1.00 7.16
CA VAL A 151 -13.46 2.28 6.43
C VAL A 151 -14.39 2.27 5.20
N PHE A 152 -14.51 1.13 4.50
CA PHE A 152 -15.46 1.02 3.39
C PHE A 152 -16.92 1.05 3.85
N ASP A 153 -17.24 0.42 4.98
CA ASP A 153 -18.60 0.48 5.55
C ASP A 153 -18.94 1.92 5.98
N ALA A 154 -18.00 2.61 6.62
CA ALA A 154 -18.15 4.01 7.01
C ALA A 154 -18.35 4.92 5.78
N ALA A 155 -17.50 4.81 4.75
CA ALA A 155 -17.62 5.56 3.51
C ALA A 155 -18.95 5.28 2.77
N ALA A 156 -19.44 4.04 2.80
CA ALA A 156 -20.72 3.67 2.18
C ALA A 156 -21.94 4.23 2.92
N ARG A 157 -21.77 4.65 4.19
CA ARG A 157 -22.81 5.26 5.04
C ARG A 157 -22.83 6.78 4.96
N GLU A 158 -21.79 7.42 4.43
CA GLU A 158 -21.77 8.88 4.27
C GLU A 158 -22.94 9.35 3.39
N PRO A 159 -23.63 10.45 3.77
CA PRO A 159 -24.79 10.94 3.03
C PRO A 159 -24.43 11.45 1.63
N GLU A 160 -23.21 11.97 1.44
CA GLU A 160 -22.69 12.45 0.16
C GLU A 160 -22.18 11.32 -0.76
N CYS A 161 -22.18 10.07 -0.28
CA CYS A 161 -21.64 8.92 -1.01
C CYS A 161 -22.46 8.64 -2.28
N LYS A 162 -21.84 8.80 -3.45
CA LYS A 162 -22.44 8.53 -4.75
C LYS A 162 -22.93 7.08 -4.83
N LYS A 163 -24.11 6.85 -5.43
CA LYS A 163 -24.73 5.52 -5.53
C LYS A 163 -23.80 4.47 -6.18
N GLU A 164 -23.06 4.86 -7.21
CA GLU A 164 -22.09 3.98 -7.89
C GLU A 164 -20.92 3.58 -6.99
N LEU A 165 -20.33 4.55 -6.29
CA LEU A 165 -19.27 4.32 -5.32
C LEU A 165 -19.76 3.43 -4.18
N LYS A 166 -20.95 3.70 -3.64
CA LYS A 166 -21.58 2.89 -2.60
C LYS A 166 -21.76 1.42 -3.02
N GLN A 167 -22.09 1.15 -4.29
CA GLN A 167 -22.17 -0.20 -4.80
C GLN A 167 -20.78 -0.87 -4.89
N LYS A 168 -19.76 -0.14 -5.38
CA LYS A 168 -18.38 -0.62 -5.40
C LYS A 168 -17.87 -0.96 -4.00
N LEU A 169 -18.07 -0.07 -3.02
CA LEU A 169 -17.71 -0.26 -1.62
C LEU A 169 -18.38 -1.50 -1.03
N ARG A 170 -19.70 -1.68 -1.23
CA ARG A 170 -20.41 -2.88 -0.74
C ARG A 170 -19.87 -4.19 -1.32
N ARG A 171 -19.50 -4.20 -2.60
CA ARG A 171 -18.86 -5.37 -3.22
C ARG A 171 -17.45 -5.61 -2.64
N ALA A 172 -16.67 -4.54 -2.48
CA ALA A 172 -15.35 -4.60 -1.89
C ALA A 172 -15.40 -5.12 -0.44
N ILE A 173 -16.35 -4.67 0.38
CA ILE A 173 -16.58 -5.19 1.74
C ILE A 173 -16.76 -6.71 1.73
N LYS A 174 -17.58 -7.26 0.83
CA LYS A 174 -17.79 -8.71 0.74
C LYS A 174 -16.54 -9.47 0.31
N LYS A 175 -15.74 -8.91 -0.60
CA LYS A 175 -14.43 -9.49 -0.94
C LYS A 175 -13.47 -9.45 0.24
N VAL A 176 -13.39 -8.33 0.97
CA VAL A 176 -12.55 -8.20 2.16
C VAL A 176 -12.97 -9.20 3.24
N GLU A 177 -14.27 -9.36 3.51
CA GLU A 177 -14.79 -10.37 4.45
C GLU A 177 -14.41 -11.81 4.04
N TYR A 178 -14.42 -12.11 2.73
CA TYR A 178 -13.89 -13.37 2.21
C TYR A 178 -12.38 -13.52 2.46
N MET A 179 -11.59 -12.47 2.21
CA MET A 179 -10.14 -12.47 2.45
C MET A 179 -9.78 -12.57 3.94
N MET A 180 -10.60 -11.99 4.83
CA MET A 180 -10.47 -12.17 6.28
C MET A 180 -10.66 -13.64 6.65
N SER A 181 -11.73 -14.27 6.16
CA SER A 181 -12.01 -15.70 6.39
C SER A 181 -10.90 -16.60 5.82
N TRP A 182 -10.37 -16.25 4.65
CA TRP A 182 -9.20 -16.92 4.07
C TRP A 182 -7.96 -16.77 4.96
N THR A 183 -7.69 -15.57 5.49
CA THR A 183 -6.51 -15.28 6.31
C THR A 183 -6.55 -16.02 7.65
N VAL A 184 -7.75 -16.20 8.24
CA VAL A 184 -7.93 -17.03 9.44
C VAL A 184 -7.46 -18.47 9.22
N GLU A 185 -7.69 -19.04 8.04
CA GLU A 185 -7.41 -20.45 7.78
C GLU A 185 -6.05 -20.68 7.08
N TYR A 186 -5.63 -19.76 6.22
CA TYR A 186 -4.49 -19.91 5.32
C TYR A 186 -3.46 -18.78 5.42
N GLY A 187 -3.57 -17.87 6.39
CA GLY A 187 -2.73 -16.68 6.52
C GLY A 187 -1.23 -16.98 6.56
N ASP A 188 -0.82 -18.14 7.06
CA ASP A 188 0.60 -18.56 7.09
C ASP A 188 1.22 -18.67 5.69
N LYS A 189 0.40 -18.86 4.65
CA LYS A 189 0.88 -18.88 3.25
C LYS A 189 1.46 -17.53 2.82
N LEU A 190 1.10 -16.43 3.47
CA LEU A 190 1.67 -15.10 3.18
C LEU A 190 3.19 -15.08 3.41
N LEU A 191 3.69 -15.85 4.38
CA LEU A 191 5.14 -15.96 4.64
C LEU A 191 5.90 -16.58 3.47
N SER A 192 5.26 -17.51 2.75
CA SER A 192 5.88 -18.18 1.60
C SER A 192 6.16 -17.22 0.43
N CYS A 193 5.46 -16.08 0.40
CA CYS A 193 5.61 -15.07 -0.65
C CYS A 193 6.72 -14.06 -0.35
N LEU A 194 7.30 -14.05 0.86
CA LEU A 194 8.25 -13.02 1.29
C LEU A 194 9.49 -12.93 0.37
N ASN A 195 10.00 -14.07 -0.10
CA ASN A 195 11.14 -14.08 -1.02
C ASN A 195 10.82 -13.41 -2.36
N ASP A 196 9.63 -13.66 -2.90
CA ASP A 196 9.20 -13.03 -4.16
C ASP A 196 9.06 -11.52 -4.00
N ILE A 197 8.53 -11.08 -2.84
CA ILE A 197 8.43 -9.65 -2.51
C ILE A 197 9.82 -9.02 -2.30
N ASP A 198 10.76 -9.74 -1.70
CA ASP A 198 12.14 -9.28 -1.53
C ASP A 198 12.84 -9.08 -2.89
N VAL A 199 12.66 -10.01 -3.82
CA VAL A 199 13.19 -9.89 -5.18
C VAL A 199 12.57 -8.70 -5.90
N GLU A 200 11.25 -8.52 -5.83
CA GLU A 200 10.57 -7.38 -6.44
C GLU A 200 11.04 -6.05 -5.84
N ALA A 201 11.21 -5.97 -4.52
CA ALA A 201 11.69 -4.77 -3.84
C ALA A 201 13.10 -4.39 -4.28
N LEU A 202 14.00 -5.37 -4.44
CA LEU A 202 15.34 -5.14 -4.95
C LEU A 202 15.31 -4.65 -6.41
N ALA A 203 14.50 -5.29 -7.26
CA ALA A 203 14.36 -4.90 -8.67
C ALA A 203 13.82 -3.48 -8.82
N VAL A 204 12.80 -3.10 -8.03
CA VAL A 204 12.24 -1.74 -8.04
C VAL A 204 13.27 -0.70 -7.56
N ALA A 205 14.04 -1.01 -6.52
CA ALA A 205 15.09 -0.12 -6.02
C ALA A 205 16.20 0.08 -7.06
N GLU A 206 16.63 -0.98 -7.74
CA GLU A 206 17.64 -0.93 -8.80
C GLU A 206 17.14 -0.12 -10.01
N ASN A 207 15.91 -0.39 -10.46
CA ASN A 207 15.28 0.36 -11.55
C ASN A 207 15.17 1.86 -11.23
N MET A 208 14.87 2.21 -9.97
CA MET A 208 14.81 3.61 -9.55
C MET A 208 16.19 4.28 -9.56
N SER A 209 17.21 3.59 -9.02
CA SER A 209 18.59 4.11 -9.00
C SER A 209 19.11 4.36 -10.41
N THR A 210 18.92 3.39 -11.31
CA THR A 210 19.35 3.51 -12.71
C THR A 210 18.62 4.63 -13.45
N PHE A 211 17.32 4.82 -13.20
CA PHE A 211 16.56 5.94 -13.75
C PHE A 211 17.07 7.30 -13.24
N GLN A 212 17.36 7.42 -11.94
CA GLN A 212 17.90 8.65 -11.36
C GLN A 212 19.27 9.01 -11.94
N ASP A 213 20.15 8.03 -12.13
CA ASP A 213 21.47 8.26 -12.73
C ASP A 213 21.36 8.66 -14.21
N ALA A 214 20.42 8.09 -14.95
CA ALA A 214 20.12 8.51 -16.32
C ALA A 214 19.61 9.96 -16.38
N CYS A 215 18.70 10.36 -15.47
CA CYS A 215 18.22 11.73 -15.38
C CYS A 215 19.36 12.73 -15.11
N LYS A 216 20.24 12.43 -14.15
CA LYS A 216 21.43 13.27 -13.86
C LYS A 216 22.35 13.39 -15.07
N ALA A 217 22.60 12.29 -15.78
CA ALA A 217 23.43 12.30 -16.98
C ALA A 217 22.83 13.19 -18.09
N VAL A 218 21.51 13.17 -18.28
CA VAL A 218 20.80 14.04 -19.24
C VAL A 218 20.89 15.52 -18.82
N GLU A 219 20.70 15.83 -17.54
CA GLU A 219 20.84 17.19 -17.02
C GLU A 219 22.26 17.74 -17.19
N GLU A 220 23.29 16.92 -16.93
CA GLU A 220 24.68 17.30 -17.17
C GLU A 220 24.96 17.58 -18.65
N GLN A 221 24.43 16.76 -19.56
CA GLN A 221 24.55 16.98 -21.00
C GLN A 221 23.86 18.26 -21.45
N ARG A 222 22.67 18.54 -20.93
CA ARG A 222 21.93 19.80 -21.16
C ARG A 222 22.71 21.01 -20.63
N ASN A 223 23.30 20.92 -19.46
CA ASN A 223 24.10 22.01 -18.87
C ASN A 223 25.42 22.26 -19.63
N LYS A 224 26.04 21.20 -20.17
CA LYS A 224 27.23 21.32 -21.04
C LYS A 224 26.91 21.99 -22.38
N THR A 225 25.74 21.74 -22.94
CA THR A 225 25.28 22.35 -24.21
C THR A 225 24.73 23.77 -24.06
N SER A 226 24.26 24.16 -22.87
CA SER A 226 23.72 25.49 -22.60
C SER A 226 24.77 26.55 -22.20
N LYS A 227 26.06 26.20 -22.05
CA LYS A 227 27.11 27.20 -21.79
C LYS A 227 27.38 28.03 -23.06
N PRO A 228 27.18 29.35 -23.06
CA PRO A 228 27.43 30.17 -24.24
C PRO A 228 28.93 30.15 -24.59
N ARG A 229 29.26 29.89 -25.86
CA ARG A 229 30.62 30.12 -26.37
C ARG A 229 30.91 31.61 -26.26
N VAL A 230 31.81 32.00 -25.35
CA VAL A 230 32.31 33.38 -25.28
C VAL A 230 33.08 33.64 -26.57
N LEU A 231 32.48 34.43 -27.46
CA LEU A 231 32.98 34.72 -28.80
C LEU A 231 33.40 36.19 -28.83
N ILE A 232 34.49 36.52 -28.16
CA ILE A 232 35.21 37.79 -28.38
C ILE A 232 36.70 37.50 -28.30
N GLU A 233 37.32 37.29 -29.47
CA GLU A 233 38.74 37.59 -29.67
C GLU A 233 38.79 39.05 -30.09
N GLU A 234 39.24 39.95 -29.21
CA GLU A 234 39.67 41.27 -29.64
C GLU A 234 41.05 41.12 -30.29
N LEU A 235 41.10 41.34 -31.60
CA LEU A 235 42.35 41.44 -32.35
C LEU A 235 42.98 42.82 -32.06
N ASN A 236 44.19 42.80 -31.50
CA ASN A 236 45.11 43.96 -31.39
C ASN A 236 45.68 44.34 -32.77
#